data_AF-A0A4Z0HAA9-F1
#
_entry.id   AF-A0A4Z0HAA9-F1
#
_cell.length_a   1.000
_cell.length_b   1.000
_cell.length_c   1.000
_cell.angle_alpha   90.00
_cell.angle_beta   90.00
_cell.angle_gamma   90.00
#
_symmetry.space_group_name_H-M   'P 1'
#
loop_
_entity.id
_entity.type
_entity.pdbx_description
1 polymer ?
#
loop_
_entity_poly.entity_id
_entity_poly.type
_entity_poly.pdbx_seq_one_letter_code
_entity_poly.pdbx_strand_id
1 'polypeptide(L)'
;MTLTVGFRLGNDVTTRQVTVLVTQSGVLHRAQGIYGKLARLSRPERSPAVNNPIPALQGEHPLARPIADLRRHHAAYTTNGYTRLLVPPAVVRLDLDEDQPLTAVAHRELFEAFVGAAPTTPQSLEAAITAFRTELGLPSRPEHIRAPREKVLPRRVAAMLRTLENGSALTSARQRAVRWTVTGQDVRLHVGPTGEVLDRAAVAELQAALSAWLHFTRDTGQPASQGDSPA
;
A
#
# COMPACT_ATOMS: atom_id res chain seq x y z
N MET A 1 5.26 30.91 -5.88
CA MET A 1 5.22 30.34 -4.51
C MET A 1 4.62 28.95 -4.54
N THR A 2 5.34 27.97 -3.98
CA THR A 2 5.09 26.54 -4.11
C THR A 2 5.07 25.90 -2.74
N LEU A 3 4.00 25.18 -2.41
CA LEU A 3 3.92 24.44 -1.17
C LEU A 3 4.74 23.16 -1.27
N THR A 4 5.56 22.89 -0.25
CA THR A 4 6.44 21.72 -0.19
C THR A 4 6.33 21.06 1.18
N VAL A 5 6.23 19.74 1.21
CA VAL A 5 6.31 18.93 2.44
C VAL A 5 7.53 18.02 2.37
N GLY A 6 8.28 17.91 3.46
CA GLY A 6 9.48 17.08 3.45
C GLY A 6 10.13 16.94 4.80
N PHE A 7 11.27 16.26 4.83
CA PHE A 7 12.08 16.06 6.03
C PHE A 7 13.56 15.91 5.69
N ARG A 8 14.43 16.08 6.68
CA ARG A 8 15.84 15.71 6.60
C ARG A 8 16.26 14.87 7.79
N LEU A 9 16.71 13.65 7.50
CA LEU A 9 17.21 12.71 8.51
C LEU A 9 18.72 12.55 8.38
N GLY A 10 19.35 12.26 9.50
CA GLY A 10 20.76 11.95 9.64
C GLY A 10 20.96 10.59 10.28
N ASN A 11 22.07 9.93 9.93
CA ASN A 11 22.57 8.73 10.54
C ASN A 11 23.96 9.06 11.12
N ASP A 12 24.02 9.19 12.45
CA ASP A 12 25.24 9.64 13.14
C ASP A 12 26.36 8.59 13.11
N VAL A 13 26.02 7.30 12.97
CA VAL A 13 27.00 6.20 12.83
C VAL A 13 27.75 6.29 11.50
N THR A 14 27.03 6.57 10.41
CA THR A 14 27.61 6.65 9.06
C THR A 14 27.94 8.08 8.63
N THR A 15 27.59 9.07 9.44
CA THR A 15 27.67 10.52 9.14
C THR A 15 26.91 10.93 7.86
N ARG A 16 25.89 10.15 7.49
CA ARG A 16 25.11 10.38 6.27
C ARG A 16 23.82 11.10 6.56
N GLN A 17 23.36 11.87 5.58
CA GLN A 17 22.09 12.57 5.60
C GLN A 17 21.29 12.31 4.34
N VAL A 18 19.98 12.39 4.49
CA VAL A 18 19.03 12.36 3.39
C VAL A 18 17.97 13.43 3.58
N THR A 19 17.62 14.11 2.50
CA THR A 19 16.49 15.05 2.43
C THR A 19 15.52 14.54 1.38
N VAL A 20 14.24 14.45 1.74
CA VAL A 20 13.17 14.01 0.85
C VAL A 20 12.04 15.03 0.91
N LEU A 21 11.65 15.55 -0.25
CA LEU A 21 10.64 16.60 -0.38
C LEU A 21 9.58 16.18 -1.41
N VAL A 22 8.35 16.59 -1.21
CA VAL A 22 7.25 16.51 -2.18
C VAL A 22 6.69 17.90 -2.36
N THR A 23 6.55 18.32 -3.61
CA THR A 23 5.96 19.62 -3.94
C THR A 23 4.48 19.50 -4.32
N GLN A 24 3.77 20.63 -4.36
CA GLN A 24 2.34 20.68 -4.64
C GLN A 24 1.95 20.11 -6.02
N SER A 25 2.82 20.17 -7.03
CA SER A 25 2.61 19.52 -8.34
C SER A 25 2.77 18.00 -8.30
N GLY A 26 3.19 17.42 -7.19
CA GLY A 26 3.41 15.98 -7.07
C GLY A 26 4.72 15.51 -7.69
N VAL A 27 5.77 16.30 -7.49
CA VAL A 27 7.15 15.90 -7.76
C VAL A 27 7.81 15.49 -6.45
N LEU A 28 8.42 14.30 -6.42
CA LEU A 28 9.26 13.85 -5.32
C LEU A 28 10.73 14.18 -5.61
N HIS A 29 11.37 14.91 -4.70
CA HIS A 29 12.77 15.30 -4.76
C HIS A 29 13.55 14.59 -3.66
N ARG A 30 14.75 14.11 -3.99
CA ARG A 30 15.64 13.44 -3.03
C ARG A 30 17.08 13.89 -3.18
N ALA A 31 17.70 14.20 -2.06
CA ALA A 31 19.13 14.47 -1.96
C ALA A 31 19.75 13.64 -0.84
N GLN A 32 20.95 13.11 -1.06
CA GLN A 32 21.66 12.31 -0.06
C GLN A 32 23.15 12.69 -0.04
N GLY A 33 23.79 12.63 1.12
CA GLY A 33 25.20 13.00 1.23
C GLY A 33 25.80 12.70 2.59
N ILE A 34 27.03 13.14 2.77
CA ILE A 34 27.71 13.15 4.06
C ILE A 34 27.44 14.50 4.74
N TYR A 35 27.41 14.54 6.07
CA TYR A 35 27.31 15.79 6.82
C TYR A 35 28.39 16.79 6.38
N GLY A 36 28.03 18.07 6.28
CA GLY A 36 28.93 19.15 5.88
C GLY A 36 29.43 19.10 4.42
N LYS A 37 29.01 18.12 3.62
CA LYS A 37 29.34 18.02 2.19
C LYS A 37 28.11 18.31 1.33
N LEU A 38 28.36 18.76 0.10
CA LEU A 38 27.32 18.92 -0.91
C LEU A 38 26.61 17.58 -1.14
N ALA A 39 25.28 17.58 -1.02
CA ALA A 39 24.48 16.41 -1.23
C ALA A 39 24.39 16.07 -2.73
N ARG A 40 24.40 14.78 -3.04
CA ARG A 40 24.11 14.25 -4.37
C ARG A 40 22.60 14.29 -4.59
N LEU A 41 22.20 15.01 -5.62
CA LEU A 41 20.80 15.12 -6.05
C LEU A 41 20.40 13.87 -6.84
N SER A 42 19.24 13.30 -6.50
CA SER A 42 18.59 12.27 -7.32
C SER A 42 17.79 12.94 -8.44
N ARG A 43 17.45 12.19 -9.50
CA ARG A 43 16.50 12.68 -10.50
C ARG A 43 15.14 12.91 -9.83
N PRO A 44 14.45 14.04 -10.07
CA PRO A 44 13.09 14.25 -9.59
C PRO A 44 12.14 13.20 -10.15
N GLU A 45 11.27 12.67 -9.30
CA GLU A 45 10.29 11.65 -9.65
C GLU A 45 8.92 12.34 -9.75
N ARG A 46 8.48 12.64 -10.97
CA ARG A 46 7.14 13.19 -11.23
C ARG A 46 6.09 12.08 -11.21
N SER A 47 4.94 12.35 -10.61
CA SER A 47 3.81 11.44 -10.63
C SER A 47 3.36 11.14 -12.07
N PRO A 48 3.17 9.86 -12.47
CA PRO A 48 2.68 9.50 -13.79
C PRO A 48 1.31 10.09 -14.12
N ALA A 49 0.48 10.33 -13.08
CA ALA A 49 -0.84 10.95 -13.20
C ALA A 49 -0.77 12.40 -13.73
N VAL A 50 0.40 13.06 -13.72
CA VAL A 50 0.62 14.40 -14.28
C VAL A 50 0.84 14.37 -15.79
N ASN A 51 1.58 13.37 -16.29
CA ASN A 51 2.09 13.40 -17.67
C ASN A 51 1.27 12.54 -18.64
N ASN A 52 0.62 11.47 -18.17
CA ASN A 52 -0.22 10.62 -19.00
C ASN A 52 -1.15 9.80 -18.10
N PRO A 53 -2.49 10.00 -18.14
CA PRO A 53 -3.40 9.07 -17.51
C PRO A 53 -3.38 7.76 -18.32
N ILE A 54 -2.48 6.85 -17.94
CA ILE A 54 -2.62 5.42 -18.27
C ILE A 54 -4.05 5.04 -17.82
N PRO A 55 -4.82 4.23 -18.57
CA PRO A 55 -6.20 3.90 -18.19
C PRO A 55 -6.35 3.42 -16.74
N ALA A 56 -5.35 2.70 -16.22
CA ALA A 56 -5.29 2.24 -14.82
C ALA A 56 -5.14 3.36 -13.76
N LEU A 57 -4.80 4.58 -14.17
CA LEU A 57 -4.52 5.74 -13.32
C LEU A 57 -5.54 6.87 -13.53
N GLN A 58 -6.58 6.64 -14.34
CA GLN A 58 -7.65 7.61 -14.51
C GLN A 58 -8.32 7.92 -13.16
N GLY A 59 -8.31 9.19 -12.77
CA GLY A 59 -8.87 9.66 -11.50
C GLY A 59 -7.92 9.60 -10.29
N GLU A 60 -6.68 9.11 -10.45
CA GLU A 60 -5.69 9.18 -9.36
C GLU A 60 -5.21 10.62 -9.16
N HIS A 61 -5.26 11.10 -7.91
CA HIS A 61 -4.76 12.43 -7.58
C HIS A 61 -3.22 12.48 -7.76
N PRO A 62 -2.64 13.49 -8.43
CA PRO A 62 -1.20 13.60 -8.68
C PRO A 62 -0.30 13.38 -7.44
N LEU A 63 -0.73 13.89 -6.29
CA LEU A 63 -0.04 13.75 -5.00
C LEU A 63 -0.13 12.37 -4.33
N ALA A 64 -1.00 11.47 -4.78
CA ALA A 64 -1.23 10.19 -4.08
C ALA A 64 0.06 9.36 -3.96
N ARG A 65 0.76 9.16 -5.07
CA ARG A 65 2.02 8.39 -5.10
C ARG A 65 3.19 9.12 -4.45
N PRO A 66 3.51 10.39 -4.78
CA PRO A 66 4.59 11.12 -4.12
C PRO A 66 4.46 11.13 -2.59
N ILE A 67 3.25 11.30 -2.05
CA ILE A 67 3.02 11.26 -0.60
C ILE A 67 3.17 9.83 -0.05
N ALA A 68 2.76 8.79 -0.78
CA ALA A 68 3.01 7.40 -0.38
C ALA A 68 4.50 7.05 -0.39
N ASP A 69 5.25 7.54 -1.39
CA ASP A 69 6.69 7.32 -1.51
C ASP A 69 7.47 8.14 -0.47
N LEU A 70 7.02 9.34 -0.10
CA LEU A 70 7.54 10.11 1.03
C LEU A 70 7.45 9.31 2.34
N ARG A 71 6.29 8.69 2.62
CA ARG A 71 6.10 7.79 3.77
C ARG A 71 7.03 6.58 3.70
N ARG A 72 7.10 5.93 2.53
CA ARG A 72 7.95 4.76 2.32
C ARG A 72 9.42 5.09 2.58
N HIS A 73 9.90 6.22 2.07
CA HIS A 73 11.26 6.67 2.30
C HIS A 73 11.53 6.98 3.76
N HIS A 74 10.62 7.69 4.45
CA HIS A 74 10.76 7.96 5.87
C HIS A 74 10.90 6.66 6.67
N ALA A 75 9.98 5.71 6.47
CA ALA A 75 10.01 4.41 7.13
C ALA A 75 11.33 3.67 6.83
N ALA A 76 11.70 3.55 5.55
CA ALA A 76 12.92 2.86 5.15
C ALA A 76 14.19 3.49 5.76
N TYR A 77 14.30 4.82 5.77
CA TYR A 77 15.46 5.48 6.36
C TYR A 77 15.50 5.34 7.89
N THR A 78 14.36 5.45 8.57
CA THR A 78 14.30 5.21 10.02
C THR A 78 14.69 3.77 10.38
N THR A 79 14.24 2.77 9.61
CA THR A 79 14.67 1.36 9.78
C THR A 79 16.16 1.18 9.53
N ASN A 80 16.74 1.94 8.59
CA ASN A 80 18.17 1.93 8.28
C ASN A 80 19.03 2.82 9.22
N GLY A 81 18.50 3.20 10.39
CA GLY A 81 19.26 3.92 11.42
C GLY A 81 19.41 5.43 11.20
N TYR A 82 18.66 6.02 10.27
CA TYR A 82 18.59 7.49 10.14
C TYR A 82 17.61 8.06 11.18
N THR A 83 18.05 8.15 12.43
CA THR A 83 17.21 8.58 13.56
C THR A 83 17.43 10.04 13.96
N ARG A 84 18.51 10.68 13.50
CA ARG A 84 18.79 12.09 13.82
C ARG A 84 17.88 13.00 13.00
N LEU A 85 17.01 13.76 13.67
CA LEU A 85 16.21 14.80 13.02
C LEU A 85 17.10 16.02 12.75
N LEU A 86 17.48 16.24 11.49
CA LEU A 86 18.20 17.45 11.07
C LEU A 86 17.24 18.54 10.64
N VAL A 87 16.15 18.16 9.97
CA VAL A 87 14.97 18.98 9.73
C VAL A 87 13.76 18.09 10.02
N PRO A 88 12.92 18.43 11.02
CA PRO A 88 11.73 17.64 11.29
C PRO A 88 10.80 17.65 10.07
N PRO A 89 9.92 16.65 9.92
CA PRO A 89 8.88 16.70 8.91
C PRO A 89 8.13 18.03 8.94
N ALA A 90 8.06 18.74 7.82
CA ALA A 90 7.50 20.09 7.79
C ALA A 90 6.89 20.45 6.44
N VAL A 91 5.97 21.40 6.49
CA VAL A 91 5.36 22.06 5.34
C VAL A 91 5.91 23.47 5.27
N VAL A 92 6.40 23.85 4.10
CA VAL A 92 6.98 25.18 3.85
C VAL A 92 6.49 25.72 2.52
N ARG A 93 6.30 27.04 2.45
CA ARG A 93 6.05 27.74 1.20
C ARG A 93 7.37 28.27 0.67
N LEU A 94 7.76 27.81 -0.51
CA LEU A 94 9.01 28.20 -1.16
C LEU A 94 8.73 29.10 -2.34
N ASP A 95 9.58 30.09 -2.58
CA ASP A 95 9.50 30.89 -3.80
C ASP A 95 10.22 30.16 -4.94
N LEU A 96 9.59 29.08 -5.42
CA LEU A 96 10.05 28.29 -6.55
C LEU A 96 8.97 28.29 -7.62
N ASP A 97 9.38 28.48 -8.87
CA ASP A 97 8.56 28.26 -10.06
C ASP A 97 8.74 26.81 -10.55
N GLU A 98 7.71 25.98 -10.39
CA GLU A 98 7.77 24.54 -10.73
C GLU A 98 7.60 24.24 -12.21
N ASP A 99 7.08 25.21 -12.96
CA ASP A 99 6.81 25.07 -14.40
C ASP A 99 8.09 25.26 -15.22
N GLN A 100 9.13 25.85 -14.62
CA GLN A 100 10.44 25.97 -15.24
C GLN A 100 11.20 24.63 -15.25
N PRO A 101 12.04 24.40 -16.28
CA PRO A 101 12.92 23.24 -16.30
C PRO A 101 13.83 23.22 -15.07
N LEU A 102 13.75 22.14 -14.29
CA LEU A 102 14.53 22.01 -13.08
C LEU A 102 16.01 21.74 -13.42
N THR A 103 16.81 22.80 -13.48
CA THR A 103 18.26 22.72 -13.64
C THR A 103 18.91 22.15 -12.37
N ALA A 104 20.16 21.69 -12.46
CA ALA A 104 20.89 21.19 -11.28
C ALA A 104 21.10 22.27 -10.21
N VAL A 105 21.19 23.54 -10.60
CA VAL A 105 21.31 24.69 -9.70
C VAL A 105 19.98 24.95 -9.01
N ALA A 106 18.89 25.10 -9.77
CA ALA A 106 17.55 25.29 -9.21
C ALA A 106 17.13 24.13 -8.29
N HIS A 107 17.50 22.89 -8.65
CA HIS A 107 17.23 21.73 -7.81
C HIS A 107 17.98 21.79 -6.47
N ARG A 108 19.19 22.36 -6.44
CA ARG A 108 19.94 22.56 -5.20
C ARG A 108 19.33 23.68 -4.36
N GLU A 109 19.01 24.80 -4.99
CA GLU A 109 18.36 25.94 -4.35
C GLU A 109 17.04 25.55 -3.68
N LEU A 110 16.26 24.63 -4.28
CA LEU A 110 15.08 24.05 -3.65
C LEU A 110 15.38 23.41 -2.28
N PHE A 111 16.43 22.58 -2.19
CA PHE A 111 16.79 21.94 -0.92
C PHE A 111 17.30 22.95 0.11
N GLU A 112 18.08 23.94 -0.33
CA GLU A 112 18.60 24.99 0.54
C GLU A 112 17.48 25.89 1.06
N ALA A 113 16.55 26.31 0.20
CA ALA A 113 15.37 27.07 0.55
C ALA A 113 14.46 26.29 1.52
N PHE A 114 14.24 24.99 1.27
CA PHE A 114 13.50 24.14 2.20
C PHE A 114 14.16 24.10 3.58
N VAL A 115 15.47 23.82 3.64
CA VAL A 115 16.20 23.73 4.91
C VAL A 115 16.22 25.08 5.65
N GLY A 116 16.35 26.19 4.93
CA GLY A 116 16.33 27.53 5.50
C GLY A 116 14.96 27.98 6.01
N ALA A 117 13.88 27.51 5.38
CA ALA A 117 12.51 27.87 5.75
C ALA A 117 11.86 26.90 6.76
N ALA A 118 12.43 25.72 6.96
CA ALA A 118 11.82 24.69 7.78
C ALA A 118 11.81 25.05 9.28
N PRO A 119 10.68 24.84 9.99
CA PRO A 119 10.60 25.05 11.42
C PRO A 119 11.50 24.05 12.16
N THR A 120 11.99 24.48 13.33
CA THR A 120 12.78 23.61 14.23
C THR A 120 11.90 22.78 15.16
N THR A 121 10.61 23.12 15.29
CA THR A 121 9.67 22.41 16.14
C THR A 121 9.43 20.99 15.63
N PRO A 122 9.70 19.95 16.44
CA PRO A 122 9.46 18.58 16.03
C PRO A 122 7.97 18.31 15.81
N GLN A 123 7.65 17.64 14.70
CA GLN A 123 6.32 17.08 14.46
C GLN A 123 6.43 15.77 13.69
N SER A 124 5.36 14.96 13.70
CA SER A 124 5.32 13.70 12.97
C SER A 124 5.16 13.93 11.47
N LEU A 125 5.58 12.96 10.66
CA LEU A 125 5.39 13.02 9.20
C LEU A 125 3.90 13.09 8.82
N GLU A 126 3.03 12.36 9.51
CA GLU A 126 1.59 12.40 9.23
C GLU A 126 0.96 13.75 9.58
N ALA A 127 1.42 14.42 10.64
CA ALA A 127 0.97 15.77 10.97
C ALA A 127 1.36 16.76 9.85
N ALA A 128 2.61 16.69 9.38
CA ALA A 128 3.08 17.51 8.25
C ALA A 128 2.31 17.22 6.95
N ILE A 129 2.08 15.95 6.61
CA ILE A 129 1.28 15.56 5.43
C ILE A 129 -0.16 16.07 5.55
N THR A 130 -0.75 16.01 6.75
CA THR A 130 -2.11 16.49 7.00
C THR A 130 -2.21 18.00 6.85
N ALA A 131 -1.24 18.75 7.38
CA ALA A 131 -1.14 20.19 7.18
C ALA A 131 -0.99 20.54 5.69
N PHE A 132 -0.12 19.81 4.98
CA PHE A 132 0.10 20.00 3.54
C PHE A 132 -1.17 19.80 2.72
N ARG A 133 -1.94 18.73 3.00
CA ARG A 133 -3.21 18.46 2.32
C ARG A 133 -4.27 19.50 2.64
N THR A 134 -4.39 19.87 3.92
CA THR A 134 -5.33 20.91 4.37
C THR A 134 -5.06 22.23 3.66
N GLU A 135 -3.80 22.61 3.53
CA GLU A 135 -3.40 23.87 2.89
C GLU A 135 -3.64 23.87 1.38
N LEU A 136 -3.55 22.72 0.72
CA LEU A 136 -3.94 22.54 -0.69
C LEU A 136 -5.45 22.42 -0.89
N GLY A 137 -6.26 22.52 0.16
CA GLY A 137 -7.71 22.33 0.09
C GLY A 137 -8.12 20.88 -0.22
N LEU A 138 -7.22 19.92 0.01
CA LEU A 138 -7.46 18.50 -0.25
C LEU A 138 -8.06 17.82 0.97
N PRO A 139 -8.97 16.85 0.79
CA PRO A 139 -9.48 16.09 1.90
C PRO A 139 -8.33 15.37 2.61
N SER A 140 -8.18 15.64 3.90
CA SER A 140 -7.28 14.89 4.78
C SER A 140 -7.75 13.45 4.83
N ARG A 141 -6.83 12.50 4.64
CA ARG A 141 -7.14 11.08 4.80
C ARG A 141 -7.64 10.89 6.23
N PRO A 142 -8.76 10.20 6.48
CA PRO A 142 -9.14 9.88 7.85
C PRO A 142 -8.02 9.09 8.52
N GLU A 143 -7.58 9.52 9.71
CA GLU A 143 -6.48 8.94 10.50
C GLU A 143 -6.64 7.43 10.77
N HIS A 144 -7.82 6.88 10.53
CA HIS A 144 -8.14 5.49 10.74
C HIS A 144 -8.63 4.82 9.45
N ILE A 145 -7.69 4.35 8.61
CA ILE A 145 -7.95 3.07 7.96
C ILE A 145 -7.66 2.02 9.02
N ARG A 146 -8.68 1.69 9.82
CA ARG A 146 -8.65 0.45 10.59
C ARG A 146 -8.28 -0.65 9.59
N ALA A 147 -7.20 -1.37 9.86
CA ALA A 147 -6.95 -2.66 9.22
C ALA A 147 -8.29 -3.40 9.15
N PRO A 148 -8.64 -4.05 8.02
CA PRO A 148 -9.91 -4.76 7.92
C PRO A 148 -9.96 -5.70 9.12
N ARG A 149 -10.84 -5.34 10.06
CA ARG A 149 -11.10 -6.10 11.27
C ARG A 149 -11.29 -7.52 10.78
N GLU A 150 -10.50 -8.45 11.33
CA GLU A 150 -10.56 -9.87 11.05
C GLU A 150 -12.03 -10.22 10.83
N LYS A 151 -12.40 -10.43 9.56
CA LYS A 151 -13.81 -10.49 9.18
C LYS A 151 -14.34 -11.71 9.91
N VAL A 152 -15.14 -11.49 10.96
CA VAL A 152 -15.87 -12.55 11.63
C VAL A 152 -16.49 -13.39 10.53
N LEU A 153 -16.05 -14.63 10.40
CA LEU A 153 -16.44 -15.50 9.29
C LEU A 153 -17.96 -15.48 9.20
N PRO A 154 -18.55 -15.23 8.02
CA PRO A 154 -20.00 -15.32 7.86
C PRO A 154 -20.49 -16.65 8.43
N ARG A 155 -21.59 -16.63 9.18
CA ARG A 155 -22.10 -17.79 9.94
C ARG A 155 -22.15 -19.08 9.11
N ARG A 156 -22.44 -18.97 7.80
CA ARG A 156 -22.46 -20.10 6.87
C ARG A 156 -21.06 -20.69 6.63
N VAL A 157 -20.05 -19.85 6.41
CA VAL A 157 -18.64 -20.25 6.23
C VAL A 157 -18.11 -20.92 7.50
N ALA A 158 -18.40 -20.35 8.68
CA ALA A 158 -18.00 -20.94 9.96
C ALA A 158 -18.69 -22.29 10.27
N ALA A 159 -19.91 -22.50 9.77
CA ALA A 159 -20.58 -23.81 9.88
C ALA A 159 -19.93 -24.85 8.95
N MET A 160 -19.64 -24.47 7.71
CA MET A 160 -19.01 -25.32 6.71
C MET A 160 -17.56 -25.68 7.08
N LEU A 161 -16.82 -24.73 7.65
CA LEU A 161 -15.47 -24.96 8.17
C LEU A 161 -15.49 -26.04 9.26
N ARG A 162 -16.40 -25.94 10.23
CA ARG A 162 -16.59 -26.97 11.26
C ARG A 162 -16.95 -28.34 10.68
N THR A 163 -17.74 -28.39 9.60
CA THR A 163 -18.05 -29.65 8.92
C THR A 163 -16.79 -30.29 8.31
N LEU A 164 -15.91 -29.48 7.72
CA LEU A 164 -14.62 -29.95 7.17
C LEU A 164 -13.64 -30.36 8.28
N GLU A 165 -13.55 -29.60 9.37
CA GLU A 165 -12.75 -29.95 10.56
C GLU A 165 -13.17 -31.27 11.19
N ASN A 166 -14.47 -31.60 11.14
CA ASN A 166 -15.02 -32.88 11.57
C ASN A 166 -14.84 -34.01 10.54
N GLY A 167 -14.08 -33.79 9.47
CA GLY A 167 -13.79 -34.80 8.43
C GLY A 167 -14.95 -35.10 7.47
N SER A 168 -16.00 -34.27 7.47
CA SER A 168 -17.19 -34.49 6.63
C SER A 168 -17.14 -33.65 5.35
N ALA A 169 -17.51 -34.25 4.22
CA ALA A 169 -17.56 -33.55 2.93
C ALA A 169 -18.76 -32.59 2.83
N LEU A 170 -18.54 -31.42 2.25
CA LEU A 170 -19.60 -30.48 1.88
C LEU A 170 -20.12 -30.86 0.49
N THR A 171 -21.44 -31.03 0.37
CA THR A 171 -22.08 -31.40 -0.90
C THR A 171 -23.16 -30.40 -1.29
N SER A 172 -23.27 -30.12 -2.59
CA SER A 172 -24.41 -29.39 -3.14
C SER A 172 -25.72 -30.15 -2.92
N ALA A 173 -26.84 -29.44 -2.73
CA ALA A 173 -28.15 -30.05 -2.58
C ALA A 173 -28.49 -31.03 -3.72
N ARG A 174 -29.10 -32.19 -3.37
CA ARG A 174 -29.30 -33.36 -4.25
C ARG A 174 -30.09 -33.10 -5.54
N GLN A 175 -30.83 -31.99 -5.64
CA GLN A 175 -31.68 -31.65 -6.79
C GLN A 175 -31.07 -30.62 -7.75
N ARG A 176 -29.78 -30.30 -7.61
CA ARG A 176 -29.11 -29.34 -8.51
C ARG A 176 -28.36 -30.05 -9.64
N ALA A 177 -28.38 -29.39 -10.78
CA ALA A 177 -27.86 -29.91 -12.03
C ALA A 177 -26.35 -29.65 -12.22
N VAL A 178 -25.83 -28.62 -11.58
CA VAL A 178 -24.40 -28.52 -11.23
C VAL A 178 -24.22 -29.06 -9.82
N ARG A 179 -23.46 -30.15 -9.70
CA ARG A 179 -23.11 -30.73 -8.39
C ARG A 179 -21.69 -30.40 -8.03
N TRP A 180 -21.44 -30.21 -6.75
CA TRP A 180 -20.09 -30.02 -6.26
C TRP A 180 -19.90 -30.71 -4.92
N THR A 181 -18.67 -31.15 -4.71
CA THR A 181 -18.21 -31.78 -3.47
C THR A 181 -16.91 -31.10 -3.05
N VAL A 182 -16.86 -30.63 -1.82
CA VAL A 182 -15.65 -30.05 -1.22
C VAL A 182 -15.27 -30.94 -0.04
N THR A 183 -14.08 -31.53 -0.11
CA THR A 183 -13.47 -32.29 0.98
C THR A 183 -12.30 -31.49 1.57
N GLY A 184 -11.66 -32.00 2.61
CA GLY A 184 -10.43 -31.38 3.12
C GLY A 184 -9.28 -31.36 2.08
N GLN A 185 -9.30 -32.25 1.09
CA GLN A 185 -8.19 -32.45 0.15
C GLN A 185 -8.47 -31.89 -1.25
N ASP A 186 -9.70 -31.98 -1.71
CA ASP A 186 -10.06 -31.65 -3.10
C ASP A 186 -11.42 -30.98 -3.22
N VAL A 187 -11.56 -30.24 -4.32
CA VAL A 187 -12.82 -29.64 -4.76
C VAL A 187 -13.18 -30.29 -6.09
N ARG A 188 -14.33 -30.96 -6.14
CA ARG A 188 -14.86 -31.59 -7.36
C ARG A 188 -16.09 -30.85 -7.84
N LEU A 189 -16.04 -30.40 -9.09
CA LEU A 189 -17.18 -29.82 -9.80
C LEU A 189 -17.68 -30.84 -10.82
N HIS A 190 -18.96 -31.19 -10.73
CA HIS A 190 -19.66 -32.04 -11.67
C HIS A 190 -20.61 -31.16 -12.47
N VAL A 191 -20.21 -30.84 -13.69
CA VAL A 191 -21.02 -30.07 -14.64
C VAL A 191 -21.61 -31.05 -15.65
N GLY A 192 -22.92 -30.97 -15.87
CA GLY A 192 -23.60 -31.77 -16.90
C GLY A 192 -23.07 -31.47 -18.31
N PRO A 193 -23.38 -32.33 -19.30
CA PRO A 193 -22.83 -32.25 -20.66
C PRO A 193 -23.15 -30.95 -21.40
N THR A 194 -24.16 -30.20 -20.95
CA THR A 194 -24.64 -28.97 -21.57
C THR A 194 -24.14 -27.69 -20.90
N GLY A 195 -23.31 -27.76 -19.85
CA GLY A 195 -22.80 -26.56 -19.17
C GLY A 195 -23.93 -25.79 -18.49
N GLU A 196 -24.42 -26.30 -17.37
CA GLU A 196 -25.58 -25.70 -16.70
C GLU A 196 -25.27 -24.41 -15.93
N VAL A 197 -26.26 -23.52 -15.88
CA VAL A 197 -26.15 -22.21 -15.24
C VAL A 197 -26.47 -22.32 -13.75
N LEU A 198 -25.56 -21.81 -12.92
CA LEU A 198 -25.77 -21.68 -11.48
C LEU A 198 -26.64 -20.45 -11.19
N ASP A 199 -27.73 -20.64 -10.44
CA ASP A 199 -28.48 -19.51 -9.89
C ASP A 199 -27.65 -18.74 -8.83
N ARG A 200 -28.05 -17.50 -8.53
CA ARG A 200 -27.33 -16.64 -7.58
C ARG A 200 -27.18 -17.28 -6.19
N ALA A 201 -28.15 -18.07 -5.75
CA ALA A 201 -28.10 -18.74 -4.44
C ALA A 201 -27.10 -19.91 -4.46
N ALA A 202 -26.98 -20.62 -5.57
CA ALA A 202 -26.02 -21.68 -5.80
C ALA A 202 -24.60 -21.15 -5.92
N VAL A 203 -24.41 -19.99 -6.56
CA VAL A 203 -23.12 -19.28 -6.59
C VAL A 203 -22.71 -18.84 -5.19
N ALA A 204 -23.62 -18.24 -4.42
CA ALA A 204 -23.35 -17.83 -3.03
C ALA A 204 -22.97 -19.03 -2.14
N GLU A 205 -23.66 -20.16 -2.31
CA GLU A 205 -23.40 -21.37 -1.53
C GLU A 205 -22.03 -22.01 -1.89
N LEU A 206 -21.69 -22.07 -3.17
CA LEU A 206 -20.38 -22.53 -3.63
C LEU A 206 -19.26 -21.60 -3.14
N GLN A 207 -19.47 -20.27 -3.20
CA GLN A 207 -18.50 -19.30 -2.70
C GLN A 207 -18.27 -19.45 -1.19
N ALA A 208 -19.32 -19.74 -0.41
CA ALA A 208 -19.20 -20.03 1.01
C ALA A 208 -18.39 -21.32 1.28
N ALA A 209 -18.63 -22.38 0.52
CA ALA A 209 -17.92 -23.66 0.64
C ALA A 209 -16.43 -23.54 0.27
N LEU A 210 -16.12 -22.84 -0.82
CA LEU A 210 -14.73 -22.57 -1.23
C LEU A 210 -14.00 -21.69 -0.21
N SER A 211 -14.68 -20.69 0.34
CA SER A 211 -14.10 -19.85 1.39
C SER A 211 -13.77 -20.69 2.63
N ALA A 212 -14.66 -21.58 3.05
CA ALA A 212 -14.40 -22.48 4.17
C ALA A 212 -13.21 -23.41 3.91
N TRP A 213 -13.07 -23.96 2.70
CA TRP A 213 -11.95 -24.82 2.32
C TRP A 213 -10.60 -24.07 2.29
N LEU A 214 -10.59 -22.83 1.79
CA LEU A 214 -9.38 -21.99 1.81
C LEU A 214 -8.95 -21.62 3.23
N HIS A 215 -9.89 -21.45 4.16
CA HIS A 215 -9.57 -21.27 5.57
C HIS A 215 -9.02 -22.57 6.18
N PHE A 216 -9.68 -23.69 5.93
CA PHE A 216 -9.24 -25.01 6.41
C PHE A 216 -7.81 -25.34 5.98
N THR A 217 -7.48 -25.13 4.70
CA THR A 217 -6.14 -25.42 4.13
C THR A 217 -5.06 -24.44 4.57
N ARG A 218 -5.42 -23.19 4.88
CA ARG A 218 -4.49 -22.19 5.41
C ARG A 218 -3.98 -22.55 6.80
N ASP A 219 -4.84 -23.15 7.62
CA ASP A 219 -4.50 -23.54 8.99
C ASP A 219 -3.88 -24.95 9.08
N THR A 220 -4.12 -25.82 8.10
CA THR A 220 -3.60 -27.20 8.08
C THR A 220 -2.31 -27.41 7.28
N GLY A 221 -1.79 -26.39 6.59
CA GLY A 221 -0.44 -26.41 6.00
C GLY A 221 -0.16 -27.67 5.15
N GLN A 222 -0.68 -27.68 3.92
CA GLN A 222 -0.42 -28.68 2.86
C GLN A 222 -1.18 -30.02 3.03
N PRO A 223 -1.98 -30.46 2.04
CA PRO A 223 -2.63 -31.77 2.11
C PRO A 223 -1.59 -32.88 1.96
N ALA A 224 -1.65 -33.88 2.85
CA ALA A 224 -0.85 -35.09 2.77
C ALA A 224 -0.99 -35.75 1.39
N SER A 225 0.15 -36.00 0.74
CA SER A 225 0.24 -36.80 -0.48
C SER A 225 -0.43 -38.15 -0.26
N GLN A 226 -1.32 -38.54 -1.19
CA GLN A 226 -1.91 -39.86 -1.24
C GLN A 226 -0.79 -40.91 -1.32
N GLY A 227 -0.76 -41.82 -0.34
CA GLY A 227 -0.03 -43.06 -0.45
C GLY A 227 -0.69 -43.94 -1.51
N ASP A 228 0.15 -44.45 -2.42
CA ASP A 228 -0.17 -45.54 -3.33
C ASP A 228 -0.92 -46.66 -2.61
N SER A 229 -2.02 -47.10 -3.20
CA SER A 229 -2.58 -48.42 -2.93
C SER A 229 -1.76 -49.48 -3.68
N PRO A 230 -1.28 -50.55 -3.03
CA PRO A 230 -0.78 -51.71 -3.75
C PRO A 230 -1.96 -52.52 -4.30
N ALA A 231 -1.69 -53.21 -5.41
CA ALA A 231 -2.52 -54.27 -5.97
C ALA A 231 -2.57 -55.50 -5.05
#